data_AF-A0A1X7SW43-F1
#
_entry.id   AF-A0A1X7SW43-F1
#
_cell.length_a   1.000
_cell.length_b   1.000
_cell.length_c   1.000
_cell.angle_alpha   90.00
_cell.angle_beta   90.00
_cell.angle_gamma   90.00
#
_symmetry.space_group_name_H-M   'P 1'
#
loop_
_entity.id
_entity.type
_entity.pdbx_description
1 polymer ?
#
loop_
_entity_poly.entity_id
_entity_poly.type
_entity_poly.pdbx_seq_one_letter_code
_entity_poly.pdbx_strand_id
1 'polypeptide(L)'
;MLGRSSEKQLMKEFKEVHMFSYQCSQLSTPESVIEVFNTAKSFQKKQDVTNYVSVVVLDEVGLAEDSPNLPLKALHPLLEDGTEGADDSEQFVDREQRVAFIGISNWALDPAKMNRGVMVTRGDPDEKELELSARGICSNRVDDPVKERLDAYFQPLSAAYKKICDEQAKVNKAFFGLRDFYSLIKMLYWMCEKSGRPPTGPQLQHAIKRNFGGLEDFKTYEIFKNLLPNIDKVPEPSSVLQDNELLNPDCTPLGLIRKSLQTKETSWHGENRYLLFLTENYAALQVIKHFLHEEVGLRLGKSLEGDVSLASSSASMISERGLEESPLSPRGRSEHKTSEHKIEPFVLFGSSFPKDREYTQVCRNINQIKICMETGRTVILLNLENLYESLYDLLNQYYIILAGGQRYVDLGLQTHRVKCRVHNNF
;
A
#
# COMPACT_ATOMS: atom_id res chain seq x y z
N MET A 1 16.56 8.66 -10.20
CA MET A 1 17.78 9.21 -10.84
C MET A 1 18.19 8.25 -11.94
N LEU A 2 17.66 8.43 -13.15
CA LEU A 2 17.90 7.51 -14.28
C LEU A 2 19.12 7.94 -15.12
N GLY A 3 19.97 8.81 -14.57
CA GLY A 3 21.05 9.47 -15.29
C GLY A 3 20.54 10.10 -16.59
N ARG A 4 21.22 9.80 -17.71
CA ARG A 4 20.92 10.33 -19.04
C ARG A 4 19.50 10.02 -19.54
N SER A 5 18.88 8.96 -19.03
CA SER A 5 17.51 8.55 -19.36
C SER A 5 16.45 9.31 -18.54
N SER A 6 16.85 10.23 -17.66
CA SER A 6 15.92 11.06 -16.89
C SER A 6 15.18 12.07 -17.77
N GLU A 7 13.94 12.40 -17.45
CA GLU A 7 13.16 13.38 -18.22
C GLU A 7 13.71 14.82 -18.07
N LYS A 8 14.05 15.22 -16.84
CA LYS A 8 14.51 16.57 -16.52
C LYS A 8 16.00 16.75 -16.84
N GLN A 9 16.35 17.88 -17.45
CA GLN A 9 17.73 18.17 -17.87
C GLN A 9 18.73 18.13 -16.71
N LEU A 10 18.39 18.73 -15.56
CA LEU A 10 19.22 18.68 -14.36
C LEU A 10 19.53 17.24 -13.92
N MET A 11 18.54 16.34 -14.01
CA MET A 11 18.72 14.95 -13.60
C MET A 11 19.57 14.13 -14.57
N LYS A 12 19.75 14.61 -15.82
CA LYS A 12 20.63 13.98 -16.81
C LYS A 12 22.11 14.24 -16.56
N GLU A 13 22.44 15.26 -15.76
CA GLU A 13 23.81 15.60 -15.38
C GLU A 13 24.34 14.70 -14.24
N PHE A 14 23.45 14.02 -13.51
CA PHE A 14 23.81 13.10 -12.43
C PHE A 14 23.99 11.67 -12.91
N LYS A 15 24.63 10.84 -12.08
CA LYS A 15 24.76 9.40 -12.31
C LYS A 15 23.39 8.70 -12.29
N GLU A 16 23.30 7.62 -13.06
CA GLU A 16 22.26 6.62 -12.88
C GLU A 16 22.45 5.91 -11.53
N VAL A 17 21.38 5.85 -10.75
CA VAL A 17 21.40 5.22 -9.43
C VAL A 17 20.59 3.93 -9.48
N HIS A 18 21.22 2.84 -9.07
CA HIS A 18 20.53 1.58 -8.80
C HIS A 18 20.54 1.28 -7.31
N MET A 19 19.37 1.02 -6.75
CA MET A 19 19.21 0.81 -5.32
C MET A 19 19.10 -0.69 -5.00
N PHE A 20 19.90 -1.14 -4.04
CA PHE A 20 19.84 -2.45 -3.42
C PHE A 20 19.28 -2.29 -2.00
N SER A 21 17.99 -2.53 -1.83
CA SER A 21 17.31 -2.31 -0.56
C SER A 21 17.25 -3.58 0.28
N TYR A 22 17.55 -3.47 1.57
CA TYR A 22 17.41 -4.52 2.57
C TYR A 22 16.64 -3.97 3.77
N GLN A 23 15.64 -4.72 4.23
CA GLN A 23 14.87 -4.33 5.41
C GLN A 23 15.50 -4.99 6.64
N CYS A 24 15.93 -4.18 7.58
CA CYS A 24 16.49 -4.66 8.84
C CYS A 24 15.36 -5.10 9.79
N SER A 25 15.65 -6.15 10.55
CA SER A 25 14.79 -6.66 11.61
C SER A 25 15.65 -7.06 12.82
N GLN A 26 15.01 -7.39 13.94
CA GLN A 26 15.70 -7.91 15.13
C GLN A 26 16.42 -9.24 14.87
N LEU A 27 16.03 -9.96 13.80
CA LEU A 27 16.64 -11.22 13.39
C LEU A 27 17.73 -11.05 12.32
N SER A 28 17.97 -9.84 11.83
CA SER A 28 19.00 -9.57 10.83
C SER A 28 20.37 -10.05 11.29
N THR A 29 21.15 -10.60 10.37
CA THR A 29 22.50 -11.10 10.65
C THR A 29 23.56 -10.28 9.89
N PRO A 30 24.80 -10.22 10.36
CA PRO A 30 25.90 -9.56 9.65
C PRO A 30 26.07 -10.05 8.21
N GLU A 31 25.93 -11.36 7.98
CA GLU A 31 26.12 -12.01 6.69
C GLU A 31 25.12 -11.50 5.65
N SER A 32 23.86 -11.33 6.06
CA SER A 32 22.81 -10.81 5.18
C SER A 32 23.09 -9.37 4.72
N VAL A 33 23.68 -8.53 5.59
CA VAL A 33 24.10 -7.17 5.23
C VAL A 33 25.28 -7.22 4.26
N ILE A 34 26.28 -8.07 4.54
CA ILE A 34 27.45 -8.24 3.68
C ILE A 34 27.05 -8.74 2.29
N GLU A 35 26.11 -9.68 2.19
CA GLU A 35 25.60 -10.21 0.93
C GLU A 35 24.99 -9.13 0.04
N VAL A 36 24.20 -8.21 0.63
CA VAL A 36 23.59 -7.10 -0.10
C VAL A 36 24.66 -6.14 -0.63
N PHE A 37 25.68 -5.82 0.18
CA PHE A 37 26.80 -5.00 -0.26
C PHE A 37 27.62 -5.69 -1.36
N ASN A 38 27.89 -6.99 -1.24
CA ASN A 38 28.63 -7.76 -2.23
C ASN A 38 27.87 -7.88 -3.56
N THR A 39 26.54 -8.01 -3.50
CA THR A 39 25.68 -7.97 -4.68
C THR A 39 25.76 -6.61 -5.37
N ALA A 40 25.65 -5.51 -4.59
CA ALA A 40 25.74 -4.14 -5.10
C ALA A 40 27.11 -3.84 -5.73
N LYS A 41 28.20 -4.29 -5.09
CA LYS A 41 29.59 -4.18 -5.58
C LYS A 41 29.75 -4.97 -6.90
N SER A 42 29.30 -6.21 -6.92
CA SER A 42 29.38 -7.09 -8.10
C SER A 42 28.61 -6.53 -9.30
N PHE A 43 27.52 -5.81 -9.05
CA PHE A 43 26.77 -5.12 -10.09
C PHE A 43 27.49 -3.86 -10.57
N GLN A 44 28.05 -3.04 -9.67
CA GLN A 44 28.80 -1.84 -10.02
C GLN A 44 30.06 -2.14 -10.84
N LYS A 45 30.78 -3.22 -10.52
CA LYS A 45 31.98 -3.68 -11.25
C LYS A 45 31.72 -3.92 -12.76
N LYS A 46 30.46 -4.16 -13.15
CA LYS A 46 30.07 -4.41 -14.56
C LYS A 46 29.65 -3.14 -15.30
N GLN A 47 29.65 -1.99 -14.63
CA GLN A 47 29.09 -0.73 -15.13
C GLN A 47 30.16 0.35 -15.23
N ASP A 48 29.86 1.41 -16.00
CA ASP A 48 30.70 2.62 -16.07
C ASP A 48 30.45 3.51 -14.84
N VAL A 49 31.37 3.44 -13.88
CA VAL A 49 31.33 4.18 -12.61
C VAL A 49 31.32 5.71 -12.76
N THR A 50 31.64 6.25 -13.93
CA THR A 50 31.53 7.70 -14.18
C THR A 50 30.07 8.13 -14.33
N ASN A 51 29.23 7.28 -14.91
CA ASN A 51 27.82 7.56 -15.19
C ASN A 51 26.86 6.73 -14.31
N TYR A 52 27.37 5.79 -13.52
CA TYR A 52 26.56 4.84 -12.75
C TYR A 52 27.05 4.71 -11.31
N VAL A 53 26.13 4.48 -10.37
CA VAL A 53 26.44 4.15 -8.97
C VAL A 53 25.42 3.17 -8.38
N SER A 54 25.92 2.15 -7.68
CA SER A 54 25.10 1.28 -6.84
C SER A 54 24.96 1.88 -5.44
N VAL A 55 23.74 1.92 -4.92
CA VAL A 55 23.41 2.41 -3.58
C VAL A 55 22.79 1.29 -2.78
N VAL A 56 23.35 0.97 -1.62
CA VAL A 56 22.72 0.08 -0.64
C VAL A 56 21.80 0.92 0.25
N VAL A 57 20.55 0.51 0.37
CA VAL A 57 19.54 1.14 1.24
C VAL A 57 19.17 0.18 2.34
N LEU A 58 19.52 0.49 3.59
CA LEU A 58 19.05 -0.28 4.75
C LEU A 58 17.85 0.43 5.36
N ASP A 59 16.68 -0.21 5.27
CA ASP A 59 15.44 0.29 5.86
C ASP A 59 15.25 -0.28 7.28
N GLU A 60 14.61 0.47 8.17
CA GLU A 60 14.46 0.14 9.60
C GLU A 60 15.79 -0.23 10.30
N VAL A 61 16.90 0.43 9.94
CA VAL A 61 18.24 0.05 10.43
C VAL A 61 18.38 0.12 11.96
N GLY A 62 17.55 0.92 12.63
CA GLY A 62 17.51 0.96 14.10
C GLY A 62 16.97 -0.32 14.76
N LEU A 63 16.14 -1.12 14.08
CA LEU A 63 15.72 -2.44 14.62
C LEU A 63 16.88 -3.44 14.67
N ALA A 64 17.86 -3.27 13.78
CA ALA A 64 19.07 -4.07 13.73
C ALA A 64 20.10 -3.69 14.82
N GLU A 65 19.92 -2.55 15.50
CA GLU A 65 20.74 -2.15 16.65
C GLU A 65 20.48 -3.07 17.85
N ASP A 66 19.21 -3.39 18.10
CA ASP A 66 18.77 -4.24 19.20
C ASP A 66 18.93 -5.75 18.91
N SER A 67 19.43 -6.10 17.73
CA SER A 67 19.60 -7.50 17.34
C SER A 67 20.74 -8.18 18.13
N PRO A 68 20.53 -9.40 18.65
CA PRO A 68 21.59 -10.15 19.33
C PRO A 68 22.75 -10.52 18.39
N ASN A 69 22.53 -10.49 17.07
CA ASN A 69 23.52 -10.86 16.07
C ASN A 69 24.47 -9.69 15.68
N LEU A 70 24.23 -8.48 16.20
CA LEU A 70 25.03 -7.28 15.93
C LEU A 70 25.32 -7.04 14.43
N PRO A 71 24.31 -7.06 13.54
CA PRO A 71 24.48 -6.94 12.09
C PRO A 71 25.21 -5.65 11.67
N LEU A 72 25.03 -4.57 12.43
CA LEU A 72 25.62 -3.27 12.11
C LEU A 72 27.14 -3.20 12.35
N LYS A 73 27.73 -4.20 13.02
CA LYS A 73 29.20 -4.31 13.12
C LYS A 73 29.84 -4.52 11.74
N ALA A 74 29.13 -5.18 10.82
CA ALA A 74 29.58 -5.37 9.44
C ALA A 74 29.71 -4.05 8.66
N LEU A 75 28.98 -3.00 9.04
CA LEU A 75 29.03 -1.72 8.33
C LEU A 75 30.37 -1.00 8.49
N HIS A 76 31.11 -1.23 9.56
CA HIS A 76 32.37 -0.51 9.83
C HIS A 76 33.40 -0.69 8.69
N PRO A 77 33.83 -1.91 8.34
CA PRO A 77 34.77 -2.12 7.24
C PRO A 77 34.17 -1.74 5.87
N LEU A 78 32.86 -1.92 5.70
CA LEU A 78 32.17 -1.64 4.44
C LEU A 78 32.12 -0.14 4.11
N LEU A 79 32.05 0.72 5.13
CA LEU A 79 31.93 2.18 4.97
C LEU A 79 33.27 2.92 5.10
N GLU A 80 34.19 2.50 5.98
CA GLU A 80 35.48 3.18 6.18
C GLU A 80 36.54 2.71 5.16
N ASP A 81 36.94 1.45 5.29
CA ASP A 81 38.08 0.89 4.54
C ASP A 81 37.69 0.46 3.12
N GLY A 82 36.40 0.21 2.90
CA GLY A 82 35.88 -0.37 1.68
C GLY A 82 36.27 -1.83 1.50
N THR A 83 36.86 -2.47 2.51
CA THR A 83 37.27 -3.89 2.47
C THR A 83 36.05 -4.81 2.40
N GLU A 84 36.24 -6.09 2.07
CA GLU A 84 35.14 -7.06 1.91
C GLU A 84 34.44 -7.45 3.24
N GLY A 85 34.92 -6.93 4.37
CA GLY A 85 34.38 -7.20 5.70
C GLY A 85 34.93 -8.50 6.28
N ALA A 86 35.35 -8.43 7.56
CA ALA A 86 35.68 -9.49 8.52
C ALA A 86 36.59 -10.68 8.13
N ASP A 87 36.92 -10.91 6.85
CA ASP A 87 37.88 -11.93 6.44
C ASP A 87 39.28 -11.31 6.37
N ASP A 88 40.27 -11.98 6.99
CA ASP A 88 41.68 -11.58 7.15
C ASP A 88 42.45 -11.35 5.81
N SER A 89 41.76 -11.40 4.67
CA SER A 89 42.28 -10.94 3.39
C SER A 89 42.01 -9.44 3.22
N GLU A 90 43.02 -8.60 3.51
CA GLU A 90 43.02 -7.15 3.28
C GLU A 90 42.94 -6.79 1.77
N GLN A 91 41.82 -7.09 1.11
CA GLN A 91 41.55 -6.60 -0.24
C GLN A 91 40.93 -5.20 -0.15
N PHE A 92 41.75 -4.18 -0.41
CA PHE A 92 41.29 -2.80 -0.53
C PHE A 92 40.45 -2.62 -1.80
N VAL A 93 39.25 -2.08 -1.66
CA VAL A 93 38.41 -1.70 -2.81
C VAL A 93 38.72 -0.26 -3.21
N ASP A 94 39.09 -0.08 -4.48
CA ASP A 94 39.30 1.24 -5.08
C ASP A 94 38.11 2.15 -4.83
N ARG A 95 38.38 3.44 -4.57
CA ARG A 95 37.33 4.44 -4.26
C ARG A 95 36.21 4.46 -5.29
N GLU A 96 36.52 4.24 -6.56
CA GLU A 96 35.55 4.26 -7.67
C GLU A 96 34.64 3.02 -7.69
N GLN A 97 35.05 1.94 -7.04
CA GLN A 97 34.31 0.68 -6.93
C GLN A 97 33.54 0.56 -5.61
N ARG A 98 33.62 1.58 -4.74
CA ARG A 98 32.83 1.64 -3.51
C ARG A 98 31.36 1.89 -3.84
N VAL A 99 30.49 1.22 -3.09
CA VAL A 99 29.05 1.41 -3.17
C VAL A 99 28.62 2.53 -2.22
N ALA A 100 27.62 3.30 -2.62
CA ALA A 100 27.02 4.30 -1.74
C ALA A 100 26.05 3.65 -0.74
N PHE A 101 25.79 4.33 0.37
CA PHE A 101 24.96 3.80 1.46
C PHE A 101 23.94 4.84 1.94
N ILE A 102 22.71 4.39 2.18
CA ILE A 102 21.63 5.15 2.81
C ILE A 102 21.00 4.28 3.89
N GLY A 103 20.99 4.76 5.13
CA GLY A 103 20.25 4.15 6.23
C GLY A 103 18.98 4.94 6.52
N ILE A 104 17.83 4.26 6.56
CA ILE A 104 16.53 4.82 6.94
C ILE A 104 16.12 4.12 8.23
N SER A 105 15.64 4.88 9.22
CA SER A 105 15.20 4.34 10.50
C SER A 105 14.18 5.25 11.16
N ASN A 106 13.20 4.64 11.80
CA ASN A 106 12.31 5.33 12.74
C ASN A 106 12.90 5.41 14.16
N TRP A 107 13.89 4.56 14.46
CA TRP A 107 14.57 4.50 15.76
C TRP A 107 15.93 5.19 15.68
N ALA A 108 16.31 5.85 16.77
CA ALA A 108 17.63 6.43 16.90
C ALA A 108 18.71 5.33 16.84
N LEU A 109 19.81 5.61 16.14
CA LEU A 109 21.00 4.76 16.16
C LEU A 109 22.06 5.34 17.09
N ASP A 110 23.02 4.50 17.49
CA ASP A 110 24.16 4.92 18.30
C ASP A 110 25.03 5.95 17.53
N PRO A 111 25.29 7.14 18.10
CA PRO A 111 26.20 8.14 17.52
C PRO A 111 27.55 7.59 17.08
N ALA A 112 28.09 6.57 17.76
CA ALA A 112 29.38 5.97 17.39
C ALA A 112 29.35 5.30 16.01
N LYS A 113 28.18 4.84 15.53
CA LYS A 113 27.96 4.30 14.18
C LYS A 113 27.73 5.40 13.15
N MET A 114 27.17 6.53 13.58
CA MET A 114 26.72 7.64 12.73
C MET A 114 27.78 8.70 12.42
N ASN A 115 28.89 8.75 13.18
CA ASN A 115 30.04 9.63 12.91
C ASN A 115 30.69 9.40 11.52
N ARG A 116 30.26 8.36 10.79
CA ARG A 116 30.76 7.94 9.46
C ARG A 116 29.99 8.53 8.29
N GLY A 117 28.88 9.22 8.54
CA GLY A 117 28.00 9.73 7.49
C GLY A 117 27.31 11.03 7.85
N VAL A 118 26.43 11.48 6.97
CA VAL A 118 25.55 12.63 7.23
C VAL A 118 24.26 12.11 7.83
N MET A 119 24.01 12.46 9.09
CA MET A 119 22.74 12.15 9.76
C MET A 119 21.76 13.31 9.60
N VAL A 120 20.55 13.00 9.17
CA VAL A 120 19.43 13.94 9.15
C VAL A 120 18.34 13.39 10.06
N THR A 121 18.04 14.10 11.14
CA THR A 121 16.95 13.78 12.07
C THR A 121 15.80 14.75 11.88
N ARG A 122 14.57 14.26 12.04
CA ARG A 122 13.36 15.08 12.06
C ARG A 122 12.50 14.66 13.25
N GLY A 123 11.99 15.64 13.98
CA GLY A 123 10.96 15.42 14.99
C GLY A 123 9.57 15.35 14.36
N ASP A 124 8.55 15.28 15.21
CA ASP A 124 7.17 15.40 14.78
C ASP A 124 6.90 16.82 14.26
N PRO A 125 6.22 16.96 13.11
CA PRO A 125 5.95 18.27 12.54
C PRO A 125 5.04 19.10 13.44
N ASP A 126 5.30 20.40 13.47
CA ASP A 126 4.41 21.33 14.15
C ASP A 126 3.12 21.62 13.35
N GLU A 127 2.19 22.36 13.94
CA GLU A 127 0.90 22.69 13.29
C GLU A 127 1.10 23.44 11.97
N LYS A 128 2.11 24.30 11.86
CA LYS A 128 2.40 25.09 10.66
C LYS A 128 3.01 24.22 9.57
N GLU A 129 3.92 23.32 9.92
CA GLU A 129 4.50 22.34 9.00
C GLU A 129 3.43 21.36 8.47
N LEU A 130 2.48 20.96 9.32
CA LEU A 130 1.31 20.19 8.90
C LEU A 130 0.42 20.97 7.93
N GLU A 131 0.17 22.25 8.19
CA GLU A 131 -0.58 23.13 7.29
C GLU A 131 0.13 23.29 5.94
N LEU A 132 1.45 23.53 5.95
CA LEU A 132 2.27 23.62 4.74
C LEU A 132 2.25 22.31 3.95
N SER A 133 2.31 21.16 4.64
CA SER A 133 2.20 19.84 4.02
C SER A 133 0.83 19.65 3.37
N ALA A 134 -0.25 20.04 4.04
CA ALA A 134 -1.61 19.97 3.51
C ALA A 134 -1.77 20.86 2.26
N ARG A 135 -1.28 22.09 2.32
CA ARG A 135 -1.23 23.01 1.16
C ARG A 135 -0.41 22.43 0.01
N GLY A 136 0.71 21.77 0.31
CA GLY A 136 1.58 21.10 -0.66
C GLY A 136 0.87 19.93 -1.36
N ILE A 137 0.16 19.09 -0.61
CA ILE A 137 -0.65 17.99 -1.16
C ILE A 137 -1.71 18.52 -2.13
N CYS A 138 -2.30 19.69 -1.84
CA CYS A 138 -3.31 20.32 -2.70
C CYS A 138 -2.72 21.24 -3.80
N SER A 139 -1.42 21.17 -4.08
CA SER A 139 -0.75 22.00 -5.10
C SER A 139 -0.32 21.17 -6.32
N ASN A 140 -1.25 20.43 -6.93
CA ASN A 140 -0.94 19.56 -8.09
C ASN A 140 -0.73 20.33 -9.39
N ARG A 141 -1.28 21.54 -9.50
CA ARG A 141 -1.11 22.46 -10.63
C ARG A 141 -0.83 23.88 -10.15
N VAL A 142 -0.26 24.69 -11.05
CA VAL A 142 -0.17 26.14 -10.85
C VAL A 142 -1.61 26.66 -10.75
N ASP A 143 -1.93 27.37 -9.66
CA ASP A 143 -3.26 27.90 -9.33
C ASP A 143 -4.37 26.85 -9.21
N ASP A 144 -4.15 25.82 -8.38
CA ASP A 144 -5.15 24.78 -8.13
C ASP A 144 -6.40 25.34 -7.39
N PRO A 145 -7.60 25.39 -8.01
CA PRO A 145 -8.80 25.91 -7.38
C PRO A 145 -9.24 25.08 -6.15
N VAL A 146 -8.79 23.82 -6.04
CA VAL A 146 -9.06 23.00 -4.87
C VAL A 146 -8.35 23.54 -3.62
N LYS A 147 -7.16 24.12 -3.79
CA LYS A 147 -6.39 24.71 -2.70
C LYS A 147 -7.14 25.87 -2.05
N GLU A 148 -7.73 26.75 -2.86
CA GLU A 148 -8.54 27.87 -2.36
C GLU A 148 -9.80 27.39 -1.63
N ARG A 149 -10.47 26.35 -2.17
CA ARG A 149 -11.67 25.76 -1.54
C ARG A 149 -11.39 25.08 -0.20
N LEU A 150 -10.18 24.54 -0.03
CA LEU A 150 -9.75 23.86 1.19
C LEU A 150 -8.98 24.74 2.18
N ASP A 151 -8.64 25.98 1.80
CA ASP A 151 -7.78 26.89 2.57
C ASP A 151 -8.24 27.05 4.03
N ALA A 152 -9.54 27.29 4.22
CA ALA A 152 -10.16 27.48 5.53
C ALA A 152 -10.14 26.22 6.42
N TYR A 153 -9.85 25.05 5.87
CA TYR A 153 -9.86 23.78 6.59
C TYR A 153 -8.46 23.32 6.99
N PHE A 154 -7.38 23.80 6.37
CA PHE A 154 -6.03 23.30 6.66
C PHE A 154 -5.62 23.53 8.11
N GLN A 155 -5.80 24.75 8.63
CA GLN A 155 -5.44 25.06 10.02
C GLN A 155 -6.29 24.27 11.03
N PRO A 156 -7.65 24.22 10.93
CA PRO A 156 -8.46 23.38 11.81
C PRO A 156 -8.12 21.89 11.77
N LEU A 157 -7.83 21.35 10.58
CA LEU A 157 -7.46 19.93 10.42
C LEU A 157 -6.09 19.63 11.04
N SER A 158 -5.10 20.50 10.84
CA SER A 158 -3.78 20.38 11.46
C SER A 158 -3.86 20.45 12.98
N ALA A 159 -4.61 21.41 13.53
CA ALA A 159 -4.82 21.57 14.96
C ALA A 159 -5.51 20.35 15.57
N ALA A 160 -6.54 19.81 14.90
CA ALA A 160 -7.26 18.62 15.35
C ALA A 160 -6.35 17.38 15.36
N TYR A 161 -5.55 17.19 14.31
CA TYR A 161 -4.58 16.10 14.26
C TYR A 161 -3.52 16.23 15.35
N LYS A 162 -2.97 17.43 15.58
CA LYS A 162 -1.98 17.64 16.64
C LYS A 162 -2.55 17.32 18.02
N LYS A 163 -3.79 17.74 18.29
CA LYS A 163 -4.50 17.39 19.52
C LYS A 163 -4.69 15.87 19.67
N ILE A 164 -5.00 15.14 18.60
CA ILE A 164 -5.06 13.67 18.64
C ILE A 164 -3.69 13.08 19.01
N CYS A 165 -2.60 13.56 18.41
CA CYS A 165 -1.25 13.13 18.76
C CYS A 165 -0.93 13.36 20.26
N ASP A 166 -1.29 14.53 20.78
CA ASP A 166 -1.05 14.87 22.19
C ASP A 166 -1.86 13.98 23.15
N GLU A 167 -3.13 13.68 22.83
CA GLU A 167 -3.95 12.75 23.64
C GLU A 167 -3.42 11.31 23.58
N GLN A 168 -2.92 10.87 22.41
CA GLN A 168 -2.29 9.55 22.25
C GLN A 168 -1.00 9.41 23.05
N ALA A 169 -0.20 10.48 23.11
CA ALA A 169 1.05 10.51 23.88
C ALA A 169 0.79 10.35 25.39
N LYS A 170 -0.30 10.93 25.92
CA LYS A 170 -0.67 10.81 27.35
C LYS A 170 -0.95 9.37 27.79
N VAL A 171 -1.47 8.54 26.89
CA VAL A 171 -1.76 7.13 27.17
C VAL A 171 -0.71 6.17 26.60
N ASN A 172 0.38 6.71 26.06
CA ASN A 172 1.47 5.96 25.44
C ASN A 172 0.99 4.98 24.33
N LYS A 173 0.03 5.41 23.51
CA LYS A 173 -0.56 4.60 22.43
C LYS A 173 -0.50 5.38 21.11
N ALA A 174 0.58 5.20 20.36
CA ALA A 174 0.75 5.82 19.04
C ALA A 174 0.04 5.00 17.95
N PHE A 175 -1.24 5.29 17.72
CA PHE A 175 -2.05 4.57 16.71
C PHE A 175 -2.23 5.37 15.42
N PHE A 176 -2.65 6.63 15.52
CA PHE A 176 -2.77 7.54 14.37
C PHE A 176 -1.44 8.22 14.09
N GLY A 177 -1.01 8.19 12.82
CA GLY A 177 0.25 8.77 12.34
C GLY A 177 0.05 9.76 11.19
N LEU A 178 1.17 10.29 10.67
CA LEU A 178 1.14 11.32 9.62
C LEU A 178 0.46 10.84 8.33
N ARG A 179 0.52 9.55 8.05
CA ARG A 179 -0.14 8.96 6.88
C ARG A 179 -1.67 9.06 6.97
N ASP A 180 -2.25 9.03 8.17
CA ASP A 180 -3.69 9.25 8.36
C ASP A 180 -4.08 10.68 8.02
N PHE A 181 -3.28 11.64 8.51
CA PHE A 181 -3.45 13.05 8.19
C PHE A 181 -3.31 13.31 6.68
N TYR A 182 -2.25 12.81 6.04
CA TYR A 182 -2.04 12.99 4.60
C TYR A 182 -3.15 12.32 3.77
N SER A 183 -3.65 11.16 4.20
CA SER A 183 -4.75 10.47 3.53
C SER A 183 -6.07 11.21 3.68
N LEU A 184 -6.30 11.87 4.81
CA LEU A 184 -7.44 12.78 5.00
C LEU A 184 -7.39 13.94 4.01
N ILE A 185 -6.25 14.63 3.90
CA ILE A 185 -6.10 15.75 2.97
C ILE A 185 -6.26 15.29 1.52
N LYS A 186 -5.61 14.19 1.13
CA LYS A 186 -5.73 13.62 -0.23
C LYS A 186 -7.17 13.29 -0.58
N MET A 187 -7.90 12.67 0.34
CA MET A 187 -9.30 12.33 0.12
C MET A 187 -10.14 13.60 -0.06
N LEU A 188 -10.03 14.58 0.85
CA LEU A 188 -10.76 15.86 0.72
C LEU A 188 -10.43 16.59 -0.58
N TYR A 189 -9.17 16.57 -1.02
CA TYR A 189 -8.76 17.13 -2.31
C TYR A 189 -9.57 16.52 -3.46
N TRP A 190 -9.61 15.20 -3.57
CA TRP A 190 -10.34 14.52 -4.64
C TRP A 190 -11.85 14.75 -4.57
N MET A 191 -12.43 14.77 -3.37
CA MET A 191 -13.85 15.11 -3.16
C MET A 191 -14.18 16.50 -3.70
N CYS A 192 -13.32 17.49 -3.43
CA CYS A 192 -13.49 18.89 -3.87
C CYS A 192 -13.19 19.07 -5.36
N GLU A 193 -12.25 18.30 -5.90
CA GLU A 193 -11.93 18.31 -7.33
C GLU A 193 -13.12 17.79 -8.14
N LYS A 194 -13.69 16.65 -7.74
CA LYS A 194 -14.84 16.02 -8.40
C LYS A 194 -16.13 16.82 -8.24
N SER A 195 -16.39 17.36 -7.05
CA SER A 195 -17.61 18.13 -6.78
C SER A 195 -17.57 19.55 -7.38
N GLY A 196 -16.38 20.08 -7.64
CA GLY A 196 -16.21 21.47 -8.04
C GLY A 196 -16.50 22.49 -6.93
N ARG A 197 -16.68 22.05 -5.67
CA ARG A 197 -17.18 22.86 -4.55
C ARG A 197 -16.36 22.60 -3.27
N PRO A 198 -16.43 23.49 -2.26
CA PRO A 198 -15.92 23.20 -0.92
C PRO A 198 -16.58 21.94 -0.32
N PRO A 199 -15.91 21.24 0.61
CA PRO A 199 -16.40 19.99 1.15
C PRO A 199 -17.66 20.21 1.99
N THR A 200 -18.65 19.33 1.80
CA THR A 200 -19.88 19.33 2.60
C THR A 200 -19.63 18.74 3.99
N GLY A 201 -20.53 18.99 4.95
CA GLY A 201 -20.48 18.35 6.27
C GLY A 201 -20.35 16.82 6.16
N PRO A 202 -21.26 16.13 5.44
CA PRO A 202 -21.16 14.68 5.20
C PRO A 202 -19.82 14.23 4.58
N GLN A 203 -19.24 14.98 3.64
CA GLN A 203 -17.93 14.66 3.06
C GLN A 203 -16.80 14.75 4.11
N LEU A 204 -16.81 15.79 4.94
CA LEU A 204 -15.85 15.92 6.06
C LEU A 204 -16.00 14.74 7.02
N GLN A 205 -17.23 14.40 7.40
CA GLN A 205 -17.50 13.28 8.31
C GLN A 205 -17.00 11.95 7.74
N HIS A 206 -17.30 11.69 6.46
CA HIS A 206 -16.86 10.48 5.77
C HIS A 206 -15.33 10.38 5.73
N ALA A 207 -14.65 11.47 5.34
CA ALA A 207 -13.20 11.50 5.23
C ALA A 207 -12.49 11.33 6.58
N ILE A 208 -13.02 11.96 7.63
CA ILE A 208 -12.50 11.84 9.01
C ILE A 208 -12.69 10.41 9.51
N LYS A 209 -13.91 9.86 9.44
CA LYS A 209 -14.22 8.52 9.94
C LYS A 209 -13.43 7.42 9.21
N ARG A 210 -13.11 7.61 7.93
CA ARG A 210 -12.26 6.69 7.16
C ARG A 210 -10.79 6.69 7.59
N ASN A 211 -10.23 7.84 7.97
CA ASN A 211 -8.80 7.95 8.31
C ASN A 211 -8.51 7.89 9.80
N PHE A 212 -9.46 8.30 10.64
CA PHE A 212 -9.32 8.40 12.09
C PHE A 212 -10.30 7.47 12.82
N GLY A 213 -10.61 6.31 12.23
CA GLY A 213 -11.40 5.25 12.83
C GLY A 213 -10.54 4.12 13.42
N GLY A 214 -11.19 3.11 14.00
CA GLY A 214 -10.53 1.88 14.46
C GLY A 214 -10.17 1.83 15.96
N LEU A 215 -10.21 2.96 16.68
CA LEU A 215 -10.08 2.97 18.13
C LEU A 215 -11.35 3.50 18.80
N GLU A 216 -11.93 2.70 19.68
CA GLU A 216 -13.10 3.10 20.48
C GLU A 216 -12.73 4.05 21.62
N ASP A 217 -11.52 3.90 22.18
CA ASP A 217 -11.01 4.68 23.30
C ASP A 217 -10.87 6.18 22.96
N PHE A 218 -10.68 6.50 21.68
CA PHE A 218 -10.40 7.85 21.21
C PHE A 218 -11.57 8.40 20.39
N LYS A 219 -12.25 9.41 20.95
CA LYS A 219 -13.30 10.17 20.25
C LYS A 219 -12.69 11.17 19.26
N THR A 220 -11.95 10.67 18.27
CA THR A 220 -11.27 11.47 17.23
C THR A 220 -12.26 12.38 16.50
N TYR A 221 -13.43 11.85 16.13
CA TYR A 221 -14.47 12.59 15.45
C TYR A 221 -14.92 13.83 16.24
N GLU A 222 -15.07 13.71 17.56
CA GLU A 222 -15.47 14.83 18.43
C GLU A 222 -14.37 15.91 18.48
N ILE A 223 -13.09 15.52 18.44
CA ILE A 223 -11.98 16.47 18.37
C ILE A 223 -12.05 17.30 17.10
N PHE A 224 -12.23 16.63 15.94
CA PHE A 224 -12.39 17.33 14.66
C PHE A 224 -13.66 18.19 14.65
N LYS A 225 -14.78 17.68 15.15
CA LYS A 225 -16.06 18.39 15.18
C LYS A 225 -16.00 19.70 15.95
N ASN A 226 -15.26 19.73 17.05
CA ASN A 226 -15.10 20.93 17.87
C ASN A 226 -14.26 22.03 17.19
N LEU A 227 -13.42 21.68 16.22
CA LEU A 227 -12.49 22.61 15.57
C LEU A 227 -12.92 22.98 14.14
N LEU A 228 -13.69 22.14 13.46
CA LEU A 228 -14.10 22.36 12.09
C LEU A 228 -15.43 23.13 12.00
N PRO A 229 -15.47 24.27 11.28
CA PRO A 229 -16.72 24.93 10.99
C PRO A 229 -17.58 24.06 10.06
N ASN A 230 -18.89 24.05 10.28
CA ASN A 230 -19.89 23.47 9.37
C ASN A 230 -19.87 21.94 9.17
N ILE A 231 -19.17 21.17 10.02
CA ILE A 231 -19.15 19.70 9.91
C ILE A 231 -20.54 19.05 10.01
N ASP A 232 -21.47 19.69 10.73
CA ASP A 232 -22.85 19.24 10.90
C ASP A 232 -23.81 19.82 9.84
N LYS A 233 -23.35 20.73 8.96
CA LYS A 233 -24.21 21.34 7.94
C LYS A 233 -24.35 20.40 6.74
N VAL A 234 -25.57 19.90 6.56
CA VAL A 234 -25.95 19.11 5.39
C VAL A 234 -26.35 20.05 4.24
N PRO A 235 -25.98 19.75 2.99
CA PRO A 235 -26.42 20.55 1.83
C PRO A 235 -27.94 20.58 1.70
N GLU A 236 -28.49 21.72 1.27
CA GLU A 236 -29.93 21.85 0.99
C GLU A 236 -30.38 20.85 -0.09
N PRO A 237 -31.53 20.16 0.07
CA PRO A 237 -31.97 19.08 -0.83
C PRO A 237 -32.07 19.48 -2.31
N SER A 238 -32.38 20.75 -2.58
CA SER A 238 -32.50 21.32 -3.93
C SER A 238 -31.16 21.38 -4.69
N SER A 239 -30.03 21.33 -3.98
CA SER A 239 -28.68 21.34 -4.57
C SER A 239 -28.15 19.96 -4.97
N VAL A 240 -28.90 18.89 -4.65
CA VAL A 240 -28.47 17.47 -4.69
C VAL A 240 -29.10 16.69 -5.86
N LEU A 241 -29.78 17.37 -6.78
CA LEU A 241 -30.68 16.74 -7.79
C LEU A 241 -30.02 15.78 -8.80
N GLN A 242 -28.68 15.62 -8.82
CA GLN A 242 -27.99 14.70 -9.74
C GLN A 242 -26.86 13.84 -9.13
N ASP A 243 -26.18 14.28 -8.05
CA ASP A 243 -25.05 13.54 -7.43
C ASP A 243 -25.23 13.30 -5.92
N ASN A 244 -26.21 12.46 -5.57
CA ASN A 244 -26.61 12.25 -4.16
C ASN A 244 -25.47 11.64 -3.30
N GLU A 245 -24.70 10.69 -3.84
CA GLU A 245 -23.69 9.98 -3.06
C GLU A 245 -22.37 10.76 -2.90
N LEU A 246 -22.01 11.62 -3.88
CA LEU A 246 -20.78 12.42 -3.81
C LEU A 246 -20.90 13.53 -2.76
N LEU A 247 -22.03 14.22 -2.73
CA LEU A 247 -22.27 15.36 -1.83
C LEU A 247 -22.78 14.95 -0.46
N ASN A 248 -23.39 13.76 -0.36
CA ASN A 248 -23.90 13.18 0.88
C ASN A 248 -23.50 11.70 1.01
N PRO A 249 -22.21 11.41 1.22
CA PRO A 249 -21.72 10.05 1.33
C PRO A 249 -22.25 9.32 2.57
N ASP A 250 -22.48 8.02 2.42
CA ASP A 250 -22.85 7.13 3.53
C ASP A 250 -21.70 7.06 4.55
N CYS A 251 -21.99 7.53 5.76
CA CYS A 251 -21.05 7.58 6.89
C CYS A 251 -21.26 6.44 7.89
N THR A 252 -22.10 5.45 7.56
CA THR A 252 -22.21 4.21 8.34
C THR A 252 -20.95 3.35 8.17
N PRO A 253 -20.63 2.45 9.12
CA PRO A 253 -19.49 1.55 8.98
C PRO A 253 -19.49 0.77 7.65
N LEU A 254 -20.66 0.28 7.21
CA LEU A 254 -20.81 -0.41 5.93
C LEU A 254 -20.55 0.52 4.75
N GLY A 255 -21.06 1.76 4.78
CA GLY A 255 -20.78 2.76 3.75
C GLY A 255 -19.29 3.10 3.62
N LEU A 256 -18.60 3.24 4.75
CA LEU A 256 -17.15 3.49 4.78
C LEU A 256 -16.35 2.31 4.21
N ILE A 257 -16.72 1.08 4.55
CA ILE A 257 -16.11 -0.14 4.01
C ILE A 257 -16.35 -0.24 2.51
N ARG A 258 -17.60 -0.04 2.07
CA ARG A 258 -18.00 -0.05 0.65
C ARG A 258 -17.11 0.87 -0.17
N LYS A 259 -16.97 2.12 0.26
CA LYS A 259 -16.15 3.13 -0.45
C LYS A 259 -14.66 2.85 -0.38
N SER A 260 -14.20 2.22 0.69
CA SER A 260 -12.79 1.79 0.79
C SER A 260 -12.42 0.73 -0.25
N LEU A 261 -13.37 -0.13 -0.62
CA LEU A 261 -13.21 -1.22 -1.58
C LEU A 261 -13.42 -0.80 -3.05
N GLN A 262 -13.83 0.45 -3.30
CA GLN A 262 -13.96 0.98 -4.65
C GLN A 262 -12.60 1.34 -5.25
N THR A 263 -12.44 1.08 -6.54
CA THR A 263 -11.19 1.29 -7.29
C THR A 263 -11.01 2.78 -7.62
N LYS A 264 -9.79 3.18 -7.99
CA LYS A 264 -9.47 4.57 -8.38
C LYS A 264 -10.35 5.10 -9.52
N GLU A 265 -10.83 4.23 -10.41
CA GLU A 265 -11.69 4.60 -11.54
C GLU A 265 -13.15 4.82 -11.12
N THR A 266 -13.59 4.16 -10.06
CA THR A 266 -14.98 4.22 -9.56
C THR A 266 -15.12 5.11 -8.31
N SER A 267 -14.00 5.47 -7.68
CA SER A 267 -13.98 6.27 -6.48
C SER A 267 -13.77 7.75 -6.77
N TRP A 268 -14.43 8.58 -5.97
CA TRP A 268 -14.35 10.03 -6.02
C TRP A 268 -13.30 10.60 -5.06
N HIS A 269 -12.56 9.74 -4.36
CA HIS A 269 -11.51 10.09 -3.38
C HIS A 269 -10.09 9.65 -3.79
N GLY A 270 -9.90 9.14 -5.02
CA GLY A 270 -8.60 8.66 -5.50
C GLY A 270 -8.21 7.28 -4.95
N GLU A 271 -6.92 6.96 -5.00
CA GLU A 271 -6.39 5.68 -4.52
C GLU A 271 -6.35 5.64 -2.98
N ASN A 272 -6.93 4.57 -2.43
CA ASN A 272 -7.08 4.36 -1.00
C ASN A 272 -5.93 3.53 -0.44
N ARG A 273 -5.61 3.76 0.83
CA ARG A 273 -4.86 2.77 1.63
C ARG A 273 -5.67 1.49 1.77
N TYR A 274 -4.97 0.37 1.87
CA TYR A 274 -5.57 -0.94 2.17
C TYR A 274 -6.30 -0.93 3.51
N LEU A 275 -7.27 -1.83 3.67
CA LEU A 275 -8.08 -1.94 4.87
C LEU A 275 -7.44 -2.88 5.89
N LEU A 276 -7.38 -2.40 7.14
CA LEU A 276 -7.10 -3.23 8.31
C LEU A 276 -8.40 -3.39 9.11
N PHE A 277 -8.94 -4.61 9.13
CA PHE A 277 -10.11 -4.94 9.93
C PHE A 277 -9.69 -5.45 11.30
N LEU A 278 -9.98 -4.68 12.34
CA LEU A 278 -9.88 -5.14 13.71
C LEU A 278 -11.12 -6.00 14.02
N THR A 279 -10.88 -7.23 14.45
CA THR A 279 -11.96 -8.19 14.72
C THR A 279 -11.64 -8.98 15.97
N GLU A 280 -12.68 -9.21 16.77
CA GLU A 280 -12.63 -10.22 17.81
C GLU A 280 -12.96 -11.59 17.18
N ASN A 281 -12.16 -12.61 17.51
CA ASN A 281 -12.40 -14.01 17.12
C ASN A 281 -12.70 -14.24 15.61
N TYR A 282 -12.11 -13.44 14.72
CA TYR A 282 -12.31 -13.52 13.26
C TYR A 282 -13.76 -13.36 12.77
N ALA A 283 -14.68 -12.87 13.61
CA ALA A 283 -16.09 -12.72 13.26
C ALA A 283 -16.31 -11.81 12.03
N ALA A 284 -15.48 -10.78 11.86
CA ALA A 284 -15.56 -9.88 10.72
C ALA A 284 -15.35 -10.59 9.37
N LEU A 285 -14.61 -11.71 9.33
CA LEU A 285 -14.33 -12.41 8.06
C LEU A 285 -15.61 -12.90 7.39
N GLN A 286 -16.56 -13.45 8.15
CA GLN A 286 -17.82 -13.94 7.58
C GLN A 286 -18.68 -12.78 7.08
N VAL A 287 -18.75 -11.69 7.85
CA VAL A 287 -19.48 -10.48 7.48
C VAL A 287 -18.88 -9.85 6.23
N ILE A 288 -17.55 -9.73 6.16
CA ILE A 288 -16.85 -9.16 5.01
C ILE A 288 -16.99 -10.05 3.78
N LYS A 289 -16.90 -11.38 3.92
CA LYS A 289 -17.14 -12.30 2.79
C LYS A 289 -18.55 -12.12 2.23
N HIS A 290 -19.56 -12.09 3.09
CA HIS A 290 -20.94 -11.86 2.68
C HIS A 290 -21.12 -10.47 2.05
N PHE A 291 -20.54 -9.44 2.65
CA PHE A 291 -20.64 -8.07 2.14
C PHE A 291 -19.94 -7.88 0.79
N LEU A 292 -18.71 -8.37 0.65
CA LEU A 292 -17.99 -8.42 -0.62
C LEU A 292 -18.85 -9.15 -1.66
N HIS A 293 -19.49 -10.26 -1.25
CA HIS A 293 -20.38 -11.05 -2.09
C HIS A 293 -21.56 -10.23 -2.62
N GLU A 294 -22.19 -9.40 -1.79
CA GLU A 294 -23.42 -8.68 -2.13
C GLU A 294 -23.21 -7.32 -2.84
N GLU A 295 -22.20 -6.55 -2.44
CA GLU A 295 -22.11 -5.10 -2.75
C GLU A 295 -21.12 -4.76 -3.87
N VAL A 296 -20.06 -5.56 -4.01
CA VAL A 296 -19.05 -5.39 -5.09
C VAL A 296 -19.47 -6.15 -6.36
N GLY A 297 -20.63 -6.82 -6.35
CA GLY A 297 -21.15 -7.58 -7.48
C GLY A 297 -20.55 -8.98 -7.60
N LEU A 298 -20.56 -9.73 -6.51
CA LEU A 298 -20.16 -11.13 -6.42
C LEU A 298 -21.42 -12.02 -6.25
N ARG A 299 -22.47 -11.86 -7.07
CA ARG A 299 -23.62 -12.78 -7.00
C ARG A 299 -23.37 -14.00 -7.87
N LEU A 300 -23.05 -15.15 -7.27
CA LEU A 300 -23.31 -16.43 -7.94
C LEU A 300 -24.83 -16.60 -8.03
N GLY A 301 -25.33 -16.82 -9.25
CA GLY A 301 -26.68 -17.33 -9.45
C GLY A 301 -26.78 -18.68 -8.72
N LYS A 302 -27.83 -18.83 -7.91
CA LYS A 302 -28.27 -20.15 -7.47
C LYS A 302 -28.44 -21.03 -8.71
N SER A 303 -27.61 -22.06 -8.84
CA SER A 303 -27.92 -23.18 -9.71
C SER A 303 -27.97 -24.43 -8.84
N LEU A 304 -29.21 -24.83 -8.59
CA LEU A 304 -29.71 -26.21 -8.60
C LEU A 304 -29.05 -27.20 -7.63
N GLU A 305 -29.89 -27.67 -6.71
CA GLU A 305 -29.85 -29.01 -6.16
C GLU A 305 -29.58 -30.06 -7.27
N GLY A 306 -28.78 -31.08 -6.94
CA GLY A 306 -28.66 -32.32 -7.70
C GLY A 306 -27.38 -32.47 -8.53
N ASP A 307 -26.33 -33.06 -7.96
CA ASP A 307 -26.09 -34.50 -8.12
C ASP A 307 -24.70 -34.90 -7.62
N VAL A 308 -24.72 -35.83 -6.67
CA VAL A 308 -23.57 -36.59 -6.21
C VAL A 308 -23.40 -37.78 -7.15
N SER A 309 -22.12 -38.12 -7.40
CA SER A 309 -21.59 -39.37 -7.95
C SER A 309 -21.25 -39.38 -9.45
N LEU A 310 -19.93 -39.41 -9.68
CA LEU A 310 -19.31 -39.88 -10.91
C LEU A 310 -18.61 -41.20 -10.61
N ALA A 311 -18.84 -42.15 -11.52
CA ALA A 311 -18.05 -43.33 -11.84
C ALA A 311 -18.24 -44.62 -11.00
N SER A 312 -18.95 -45.59 -11.60
CA SER A 312 -18.27 -46.80 -12.06
C SER A 312 -19.02 -47.52 -13.20
N SER A 313 -18.25 -47.85 -14.23
CA SER A 313 -18.29 -49.06 -15.06
C SER A 313 -19.51 -49.43 -15.92
N SER A 314 -19.17 -49.63 -17.20
CA SER A 314 -19.53 -50.74 -18.09
C SER A 314 -20.90 -50.79 -18.81
N ALA A 315 -20.77 -50.66 -20.13
CA ALA A 315 -21.27 -51.58 -21.16
C ALA A 315 -22.78 -51.63 -21.51
N SER A 316 -23.01 -51.26 -22.77
CA SER A 316 -23.75 -52.03 -23.80
C SER A 316 -25.22 -51.70 -24.08
N MET A 317 -25.46 -51.58 -25.40
CA MET A 317 -26.60 -52.06 -26.18
C MET A 317 -27.92 -51.26 -26.29
N ILE A 318 -28.21 -50.92 -27.56
CA ILE A 318 -29.46 -51.17 -28.34
C ILE A 318 -30.59 -50.11 -28.34
N SER A 319 -30.87 -49.63 -29.58
CA SER A 319 -32.17 -49.20 -30.18
C SER A 319 -32.92 -48.01 -29.56
N GLU A 320 -33.80 -47.27 -30.21
CA GLU A 320 -34.29 -47.07 -31.58
C GLU A 320 -35.16 -45.78 -31.51
N ARG A 321 -35.22 -45.04 -32.62
CA ARG A 321 -36.38 -44.25 -33.14
C ARG A 321 -37.14 -43.26 -32.23
N GLY A 322 -37.38 -42.07 -32.79
CA GLY A 322 -38.54 -41.24 -32.44
C GLY A 322 -38.43 -39.79 -32.93
N LEU A 323 -38.93 -39.55 -34.16
CA LEU A 323 -39.17 -38.24 -34.74
C LEU A 323 -40.30 -37.49 -34.00
N GLU A 324 -40.22 -36.16 -33.92
CA GLU A 324 -41.30 -35.26 -34.40
C GLU A 324 -40.88 -33.77 -34.37
N GLU A 325 -41.34 -33.06 -35.40
CA GLU A 325 -40.92 -31.72 -35.83
C GLU A 325 -41.83 -30.57 -35.35
N SER A 326 -41.19 -29.41 -35.07
CA SER A 326 -41.62 -28.02 -35.43
C SER A 326 -42.79 -27.34 -34.66
N PRO A 327 -43.01 -25.99 -34.76
CA PRO A 327 -42.34 -24.98 -35.60
C PRO A 327 -41.92 -23.61 -34.96
N LEU A 328 -40.96 -22.96 -35.65
CA LEU A 328 -40.68 -21.51 -35.92
C LEU A 328 -41.72 -20.47 -35.40
N SER A 329 -41.45 -19.23 -34.95
CA SER A 329 -40.39 -18.18 -35.04
C SER A 329 -40.86 -16.96 -34.16
N PRO A 330 -40.27 -15.73 -34.07
CA PRO A 330 -39.17 -15.11 -34.82
C PRO A 330 -38.13 -14.30 -34.00
N ARG A 331 -37.10 -13.89 -34.74
CA ARG A 331 -35.91 -13.09 -34.40
C ARG A 331 -36.14 -11.86 -33.51
N GLY A 332 -35.34 -11.78 -32.43
CA GLY A 332 -34.99 -10.55 -31.72
C GLY A 332 -33.47 -10.38 -31.70
N ARG A 333 -33.00 -9.15 -31.89
CA ARG A 333 -31.60 -8.74 -32.07
C ARG A 333 -30.65 -9.31 -31.01
N SER A 334 -29.55 -9.92 -31.47
CA SER A 334 -28.37 -10.24 -30.66
C SER A 334 -27.65 -8.95 -30.25
N GLU A 335 -27.94 -8.44 -29.06
CA GLU A 335 -27.00 -7.58 -28.36
C GLU A 335 -25.82 -8.43 -27.87
N HIS A 336 -24.62 -8.14 -28.35
CA HIS A 336 -23.38 -8.68 -27.84
C HIS A 336 -23.22 -8.30 -26.36
N LYS A 337 -23.64 -9.17 -25.44
CA LYS A 337 -23.21 -9.11 -24.04
C LYS A 337 -21.81 -9.72 -23.95
N THR A 338 -20.79 -8.86 -23.87
CA THR A 338 -19.47 -9.23 -23.37
C THR A 338 -19.62 -9.72 -21.93
N SER A 339 -19.47 -11.03 -21.72
CA SER A 339 -19.47 -11.66 -20.41
C SER A 339 -18.15 -11.38 -19.69
N GLU A 340 -18.10 -10.31 -18.88
CA GLU A 340 -17.03 -10.12 -17.90
C GLU A 340 -17.15 -11.20 -16.82
N HIS A 341 -16.26 -12.19 -16.86
CA HIS A 341 -16.11 -13.18 -15.79
C HIS A 341 -15.52 -12.51 -14.54
N LYS A 342 -16.30 -12.43 -13.45
CA LYS A 342 -15.94 -11.73 -12.20
C LYS A 342 -15.24 -12.67 -11.21
N ILE A 343 -14.21 -12.19 -10.52
CA ILE A 343 -13.26 -13.01 -9.74
C ILE A 343 -13.54 -12.90 -8.22
N GLU A 344 -13.79 -14.01 -7.55
CA GLU A 344 -13.95 -14.10 -6.08
C GLU A 344 -12.68 -13.63 -5.34
N PRO A 345 -12.73 -12.92 -4.20
CA PRO A 345 -11.53 -12.53 -3.46
C PRO A 345 -10.70 -13.76 -3.04
N PHE A 346 -9.38 -13.63 -3.09
CA PHE A 346 -8.47 -14.67 -2.63
C PHE A 346 -8.23 -14.52 -1.13
N VAL A 347 -8.59 -15.53 -0.34
CA VAL A 347 -8.32 -15.53 1.11
C VAL A 347 -7.04 -16.29 1.38
N LEU A 348 -6.05 -15.60 1.93
CA LEU A 348 -4.80 -16.19 2.36
C LEU A 348 -4.76 -16.25 3.88
N PHE A 349 -4.60 -17.46 4.41
CA PHE A 349 -4.42 -17.69 5.83
C PHE A 349 -2.94 -17.94 6.14
N GLY A 350 -2.33 -17.06 6.93
CA GLY A 350 -1.03 -17.29 7.52
C GLY A 350 -1.13 -18.41 8.54
N SER A 351 -0.74 -19.61 8.15
CA SER A 351 -0.73 -20.76 9.06
C SER A 351 0.21 -20.50 10.24
N SER A 352 -0.26 -20.83 11.45
CA SER A 352 0.54 -20.76 12.67
C SER A 352 1.38 -22.02 12.90
N PHE A 353 1.20 -23.07 12.09
CA PHE A 353 1.93 -24.33 12.21
C PHE A 353 3.40 -24.18 11.82
N PRO A 354 4.36 -24.77 12.58
CA PRO A 354 5.79 -24.57 12.35
C PRO A 354 6.28 -24.95 10.95
N LYS A 355 5.73 -26.01 10.34
CA LYS A 355 6.09 -26.45 8.98
C LYS A 355 5.60 -25.51 7.88
N ASP A 356 4.56 -24.74 8.15
CA ASP A 356 4.02 -23.77 7.20
C ASP A 356 4.69 -22.39 7.33
N ARG A 357 5.63 -22.24 8.28
CA ARG A 357 6.56 -21.11 8.38
C ARG A 357 7.85 -21.36 7.58
N GLU A 358 7.97 -22.52 6.94
CA GLU A 358 9.10 -22.78 6.05
C GLU A 358 9.11 -21.78 4.89
N TYR A 359 10.32 -21.37 4.50
CA TYR A 359 10.55 -20.40 3.44
C TYR A 359 9.82 -20.73 2.13
N THR A 360 9.70 -22.02 1.81
CA THR A 360 8.96 -22.52 0.65
C THR A 360 7.49 -22.12 0.67
N GLN A 361 6.85 -22.13 1.84
CA GLN A 361 5.45 -21.74 1.96
C GLN A 361 5.27 -20.22 1.90
N VAL A 362 6.20 -19.46 2.48
CA VAL A 362 6.25 -17.98 2.34
C VAL A 362 6.37 -17.59 0.86
N CYS A 363 7.31 -18.20 0.12
CA CYS A 363 7.47 -17.96 -1.31
C CYS A 363 6.21 -18.28 -2.12
N ARG A 364 5.52 -19.38 -1.81
CA ARG A 364 4.24 -19.73 -2.46
C ARG A 364 3.17 -18.69 -2.18
N ASN A 365 3.04 -18.26 -0.93
CA ASN A 365 2.08 -17.26 -0.49
C ASN A 365 2.31 -15.92 -1.20
N ILE A 366 3.56 -15.43 -1.25
CA ILE A 366 3.92 -14.20 -1.96
C ILE A 366 3.66 -14.32 -3.45
N ASN A 367 3.95 -15.47 -4.07
CA ASN A 367 3.64 -15.68 -5.49
C ASN A 367 2.12 -15.66 -5.77
N GLN A 368 1.28 -16.19 -4.87
CA GLN A 368 -0.17 -16.09 -5.02
C GLN A 368 -0.65 -14.64 -4.90
N ILE A 369 -0.11 -13.87 -3.95
CA ILE A 369 -0.39 -12.43 -3.82
C ILE A 369 0.04 -11.69 -5.08
N LYS A 370 1.23 -11.99 -5.61
CA LYS A 370 1.73 -11.42 -6.87
C LYS A 370 0.74 -11.67 -8.02
N ILE A 371 0.27 -12.90 -8.20
CA ILE A 371 -0.69 -13.23 -9.27
C ILE A 371 -2.00 -12.44 -9.09
N CYS A 372 -2.50 -12.35 -7.85
CA CYS A 372 -3.71 -11.57 -7.55
C CYS A 372 -3.50 -10.07 -7.85
N MET A 373 -2.34 -9.55 -7.49
CA MET A 373 -1.93 -8.16 -7.72
C MET A 373 -1.79 -7.83 -9.21
N GLU A 374 -1.25 -8.74 -10.01
CA GLU A 374 -1.12 -8.58 -11.46
C GLU A 374 -2.46 -8.69 -12.19
N THR A 375 -3.44 -9.39 -11.61
CA THR A 375 -4.78 -9.61 -12.19
C THR A 375 -5.86 -8.69 -11.64
N GLY A 376 -5.57 -7.91 -10.60
CA GLY A 376 -6.56 -7.03 -9.95
C GLY A 376 -7.57 -7.77 -9.09
N ARG A 377 -7.21 -8.95 -8.59
CA ARG A 377 -8.04 -9.75 -7.68
C ARG A 377 -7.80 -9.31 -6.25
N THR A 378 -8.86 -8.92 -5.54
CA THR A 378 -8.78 -8.56 -4.12
C THR A 378 -8.25 -9.74 -3.27
N VAL A 379 -7.35 -9.44 -2.33
CA VAL A 379 -6.80 -10.42 -1.40
C VAL A 379 -7.21 -10.07 0.02
N ILE A 380 -7.66 -11.07 0.78
CA ILE A 380 -7.92 -10.98 2.21
C ILE A 380 -6.78 -11.71 2.93
N LEU A 381 -5.95 -10.96 3.64
CA LEU A 381 -4.83 -11.48 4.39
C LEU A 381 -5.23 -11.68 5.85
N LEU A 382 -5.09 -12.90 6.34
CA LEU A 382 -5.29 -13.27 7.75
C LEU A 382 -3.95 -13.69 8.33
N ASN A 383 -3.63 -13.21 9.53
CA ASN A 383 -2.40 -13.53 10.24
C ASN A 383 -1.12 -13.14 9.45
N LEU A 384 -0.92 -11.83 9.31
CA LEU A 384 0.04 -11.20 8.38
C LEU A 384 1.50 -11.17 8.89
N GLU A 385 1.77 -11.63 10.11
CA GLU A 385 3.08 -11.47 10.77
C GLU A 385 4.23 -11.99 9.91
N ASN A 386 4.06 -13.15 9.28
CA ASN A 386 5.11 -13.80 8.47
C ASN A 386 5.28 -13.19 7.07
N LEU A 387 4.37 -12.33 6.61
CA LEU A 387 4.39 -11.76 5.26
C LEU A 387 4.58 -10.24 5.27
N TYR A 388 4.57 -9.60 6.45
CA TYR A 388 4.63 -8.15 6.56
C TYR A 388 5.89 -7.56 5.93
N GLU A 389 7.06 -8.13 6.24
CA GLU A 389 8.35 -7.71 5.68
C GLU A 389 8.33 -7.80 4.14
N SER A 390 7.81 -8.89 3.60
CA SER A 390 7.68 -9.11 2.16
C SER A 390 6.73 -8.14 1.45
N LEU A 391 5.73 -7.60 2.15
CA LEU A 391 4.68 -6.75 1.59
C LEU A 391 4.82 -5.28 1.97
N TYR A 392 5.91 -4.89 2.64
CA TYR A 392 6.06 -3.55 3.21
C TYR A 392 5.90 -2.43 2.15
N ASP A 393 6.60 -2.53 1.02
CA ASP A 393 6.51 -1.53 -0.06
C ASP A 393 5.12 -1.50 -0.72
N LEU A 394 4.48 -2.67 -0.82
CA LEU A 394 3.11 -2.78 -1.31
C LEU A 394 2.16 -2.02 -0.39
N LEU A 395 2.20 -2.30 0.91
CA LEU A 395 1.33 -1.66 1.90
C LEU A 395 1.60 -0.15 2.02
N ASN A 396 2.82 0.29 1.74
CA ASN A 396 3.20 1.70 1.68
C ASN A 396 2.77 2.42 0.38
N GLN A 397 2.30 1.67 -0.63
CA GLN A 397 1.88 2.20 -1.94
C GLN A 397 2.99 2.95 -2.68
N TYR A 398 4.24 2.47 -2.54
CA TYR A 398 5.40 3.03 -3.22
C TYR A 398 5.53 2.48 -4.65
N TYR A 399 4.66 2.95 -5.54
CA TYR A 399 4.64 2.51 -6.93
C TYR A 399 5.65 3.25 -7.81
N ILE A 400 6.31 2.51 -8.69
CA ILE A 400 7.07 3.03 -9.83
C ILE A 400 6.17 2.95 -11.05
N ILE A 401 6.00 4.07 -11.76
CA ILE A 401 5.24 4.11 -13.00
C ILE A 401 6.24 4.04 -14.17
N LEU A 402 6.13 3.00 -14.99
CA LEU A 402 6.95 2.85 -16.19
C LEU A 402 6.21 3.39 -17.43
N ALA A 403 6.96 3.58 -18.53
CA ALA A 403 6.41 4.01 -19.81
C ALA A 403 5.21 3.13 -20.22
N GLY A 404 4.06 3.75 -20.48
CA GLY A 404 2.78 3.07 -20.70
C GLY A 404 1.81 3.11 -19.52
N GLY A 405 2.16 3.78 -18.43
CA GLY A 405 1.25 4.02 -17.29
C GLY A 405 1.08 2.81 -16.36
N GLN A 406 1.87 1.74 -16.56
CA GLN A 406 1.81 0.57 -15.70
C GLN A 406 2.57 0.80 -14.40
N ARG A 407 1.96 0.33 -13.31
CA ARG A 407 2.46 0.49 -11.94
C ARG A 407 3.20 -0.76 -11.52
N TYR A 408 4.33 -0.57 -10.86
CA TYR A 408 5.16 -1.65 -10.32
C TYR A 408 5.48 -1.37 -8.85
N VAL A 409 5.58 -2.43 -8.06
CA VAL A 409 6.04 -2.37 -6.68
C VAL A 409 7.06 -3.47 -6.44
N ASP A 410 7.96 -3.23 -5.50
CA ASP A 410 8.91 -4.26 -5.07
C ASP A 410 8.24 -5.17 -4.03
N LEU A 411 8.29 -6.49 -4.25
CA LEU A 411 7.92 -7.48 -3.24
C LEU A 411 9.20 -8.13 -2.70
N GLY A 412 9.33 -8.18 -1.38
CA GLY A 412 10.48 -8.76 -0.69
C GLY A 412 10.37 -10.28 -0.52
N LEU A 413 11.45 -10.99 -0.82
CA LEU A 413 11.68 -12.39 -0.49
C LEU A 413 13.08 -12.49 0.11
N GLN A 414 13.17 -12.39 1.44
CA GLN A 414 14.44 -12.25 2.16
C GLN A 414 15.29 -11.10 1.60
N THR A 415 16.51 -11.39 1.14
CA THR A 415 17.45 -10.41 0.56
C THR A 415 17.12 -10.03 -0.89
N HIS A 416 16.15 -10.70 -1.52
CA HIS A 416 15.76 -10.42 -2.91
C HIS A 416 14.49 -9.59 -2.97
N ARG A 417 14.49 -8.57 -3.83
CA ARG A 417 13.29 -7.80 -4.17
C ARG A 417 12.92 -8.04 -5.63
N VAL A 418 11.65 -8.32 -5.87
CA VAL A 418 11.12 -8.58 -7.22
C VAL A 418 10.14 -7.48 -7.59
N LYS A 419 10.41 -6.80 -8.71
CA LYS A 419 9.47 -5.85 -9.31
C LYS A 419 8.26 -6.61 -9.86
N CYS A 420 7.10 -6.33 -9.29
CA CYS A 420 5.85 -6.95 -9.63
C CYS A 420 4.86 -5.90 -10.12
N ARG A 421 4.08 -6.22 -11.16
CA ARG A 421 3.08 -5.29 -11.70
C ARG A 421 1.86 -5.22 -10.78
N VAL A 422 1.32 -4.01 -10.60
CA VAL A 422 0.12 -3.74 -9.81
C VAL A 422 -1.02 -3.30 -10.73
N HIS A 423 -2.07 -4.11 -10.81
CA HIS A 423 -3.27 -3.77 -11.56
C HIS A 423 -3.97 -2.55 -10.94
N ASN A 424 -4.67 -1.73 -11.74
CA ASN A 424 -5.36 -0.51 -11.26
C ASN A 424 -6.51 -0.78 -10.27
N ASN A 425 -7.01 -2.02 -10.25
CA ASN A 425 -8.14 -2.46 -9.45
C ASN A 425 -7.76 -3.42 -8.30
N PHE A 426 -6.47 -3.55 -7.98
CA PHE A 426 -6.00 -4.45 -6.91
C PHE A 426 -6.26 -3.90 -5.51
#